data_AF-A0A7V5AAH8-F1
#
_entry.id   AF-A0A7V5AAH8-F1
#
_cell.length_a   1.000
_cell.length_b   1.000
_cell.length_c   1.000
_cell.angle_alpha   90.00
_cell.angle_beta   90.00
_cell.angle_gamma   90.00
#
_symmetry.space_group_name_H-M   'P 1'
#
loop_
_entity.id
_entity.type
_entity.pdbx_description
1 polymer ?
#
loop_
_entity_poly.entity_id
_entity_poly.type
_entity_poly.pdbx_seq_one_letter_code
_entity_poly.pdbx_strand_id
1 'polypeptide(L)'
;DSLENLFVSFLGELLFLRDVHGMLFSRFELHIKEEGQRVCLEGVAYGEKFDPQKHRPGIDVKAATYNWVKVEKRDGSWLAQTVVDV
;
A
#
# COMPACT_ATOMS: atom_id res chain seq x y z
N ASP A 1 8.42 9.99 10.07
CA ASP A 1 8.16 9.13 11.23
C ASP A 1 6.70 9.23 11.69
N SER A 2 5.74 8.91 10.81
CA SER A 2 4.32 8.81 11.15
C SER A 2 3.68 7.63 10.43
N LEU A 3 2.55 7.14 10.94
CA LEU A 3 1.81 6.03 10.32
C LEU A 3 1.27 6.41 8.93
N GLU A 4 0.92 7.68 8.70
CA GLU A 4 0.51 8.19 7.40
C GLU A 4 1.64 8.11 6.37
N ASN A 5 2.85 8.55 6.74
CA ASN A 5 4.00 8.47 5.85
C ASN A 5 4.34 7.01 5.53
N LEU A 6 4.26 6.12 6.52
CA LEU A 6 4.49 4.69 6.35
C LEU A 6 3.45 4.08 5.40
N PHE A 7 2.18 4.45 5.53
CA PHE A 7 1.10 4.01 4.65
C PHE A 7 1.28 4.48 3.20
N VAL A 8 1.58 5.77 2.98
CA VAL A 8 1.81 6.32 1.63
C VAL A 8 3.05 5.68 0.99
N SER A 9 4.13 5.51 1.75
CA SER A 9 5.36 4.87 1.26
C SER A 9 5.13 3.40 0.91
N PHE A 10 4.36 2.67 1.71
CA PHE A 10 3.98 1.29 1.41
C PHE A 10 3.19 1.17 0.11
N LEU A 11 2.17 2.02 -0.10
CA LEU A 11 1.43 2.04 -1.36
C LEU A 11 2.34 2.40 -2.55
N GLY A 12 3.26 3.37 -2.36
CA GLY A 12 4.26 3.74 -3.37
C GLY A 12 5.16 2.56 -3.76
N GLU A 13 5.61 1.77 -2.79
CA GLU A 13 6.42 0.58 -3.04
C GLU A 13 5.64 -0.48 -3.84
N LEU A 14 4.35 -0.70 -3.53
CA LEU A 14 3.52 -1.62 -4.31
C LEU A 14 3.36 -1.17 -5.77
N LEU A 15 3.17 0.14 -6.00
CA LEU A 15 3.09 0.70 -7.34
C LEU A 15 4.43 0.56 -8.07
N PHE A 16 5.54 0.82 -7.40
CA PHE A 16 6.87 0.62 -7.95
C PHE A 16 7.11 -0.84 -8.36
N LEU A 17 6.79 -1.80 -7.47
CA LEU A 17 6.93 -3.23 -7.77
C LEU A 17 6.02 -3.68 -8.91
N ARG A 18 4.79 -3.15 -8.99
CA ARG A 18 3.90 -3.37 -10.14
C ARG A 18 4.56 -2.90 -11.43
N ASP A 19 5.09 -1.68 -11.46
CA ASP A 19 5.61 -1.06 -12.68
C ASP A 19 6.90 -1.73 -13.15
N VAL A 20 7.80 -2.08 -12.21
CA VAL A 20 9.09 -2.68 -12.53
C VAL A 20 8.97 -4.18 -12.82
N HIS A 21 8.12 -4.91 -12.09
CA HIS A 21 8.04 -6.37 -12.20
C HIS A 21 6.78 -6.87 -12.91
N GLY A 22 5.85 -5.99 -13.27
CA GLY A 22 4.58 -6.35 -13.89
C GLY A 22 3.70 -7.21 -12.98
N MET A 23 3.76 -6.99 -11.66
CA MET A 23 3.05 -7.80 -10.66
C MET A 23 1.75 -7.13 -10.18
N LEU A 24 0.73 -7.93 -9.92
CA LEU A 24 -0.48 -7.55 -9.21
C LEU A 24 -0.53 -8.25 -7.86
N PHE A 25 -0.83 -7.51 -6.79
CA PHE A 25 -0.87 -8.01 -5.42
C PHE A 25 -2.32 -8.08 -4.92
N SER A 26 -2.65 -9.15 -4.18
CA SER A 26 -4.03 -9.39 -3.71
C SER A 26 -4.12 -9.82 -2.25
N ARG A 27 -2.99 -10.18 -1.62
CA ARG A 27 -2.93 -10.60 -0.21
C ARG A 27 -1.68 -10.05 0.44
N PHE A 28 -1.79 -9.61 1.68
CA PHE A 28 -0.69 -9.00 2.42
C PHE A 28 -0.64 -9.60 3.82
N GLU A 29 0.57 -9.96 4.26
CA GLU A 29 0.86 -10.37 5.64
C GLU A 29 1.89 -9.39 6.19
N LEU A 30 1.41 -8.39 6.95
CA LEU A 30 2.20 -7.24 7.36
C LEU A 30 2.23 -7.13 8.89
N HIS A 31 3.36 -6.68 9.40
CA HIS A 31 3.60 -6.39 10.79
C HIS A 31 4.17 -4.98 10.92
N ILE A 32 3.61 -4.20 11.84
CA ILE A 32 4.14 -2.89 12.19
C ILE A 32 4.95 -3.05 13.48
N LYS A 33 6.18 -2.54 13.48
CA LYS A 33 7.09 -2.54 14.63
C LYS A 33 7.42 -1.11 15.02
N GLU A 34 7.49 -0.86 16.32
CA GLU A 34 7.98 0.40 16.88
C GLU A 34 9.43 0.20 17.34
N GLU A 35 10.35 0.97 16.77
CA GLU A 35 11.77 0.96 17.10
C GLU A 35 12.18 2.34 17.64
N GLY A 36 12.02 2.52 18.95
CA GLY A 36 12.27 3.80 19.61
C GLY A 36 11.27 4.87 19.16
N GLN A 37 11.73 5.81 18.33
CA GLN A 37 10.89 6.87 17.75
C GLN A 37 10.45 6.58 16.30
N ARG A 38 10.87 5.44 15.73
CA ARG A 38 10.55 5.06 14.36
C ARG A 38 9.46 4.01 14.35
N VAL A 39 8.68 4.02 13.27
CA VAL A 39 7.67 3.01 12.99
C VAL A 39 8.04 2.36 11.67
N CYS A 40 8.15 1.03 11.68
CA CYS A 40 8.58 0.23 10.55
C CYS A 40 7.46 -0.72 10.13
N LEU A 41 7.33 -0.98 8.83
CA LEU A 41 6.44 -2.01 8.28
C LEU A 41 7.32 -3.09 7.66
N GLU A 42 7.07 -4.33 8.07
CA GLU A 42 7.70 -5.52 7.51
C GLU A 42 6.63 -6.54 7.13
N GLY A 43 6.84 -7.27 6.05
CA GLY A 43 5.88 -8.29 5.65
C GLY A 43 6.06 -8.80 4.23
N VAL A 44 5.06 -9.56 3.79
CA VAL A 44 5.03 -10.19 2.47
C VAL A 44 3.76 -9.75 1.73
N ALA A 45 3.96 -9.22 0.52
CA ALA A 45 2.91 -9.00 -0.45
C ALA A 45 2.86 -10.19 -1.43
N TYR A 46 1.71 -10.85 -1.50
CA TYR A 46 1.48 -11.99 -2.37
C TYR A 46 0.69 -11.55 -3.60
N GLY A 47 1.09 -12.10 -4.74
CA GLY A 47 0.58 -11.69 -6.02
C GLY A 47 1.08 -12.58 -7.16
N GLU A 48 0.82 -12.13 -8.38
CA GLU A 48 1.23 -12.82 -9.60
C GLU A 48 1.53 -11.80 -10.70
N LYS A 49 2.17 -12.23 -11.79
CA LYS A 49 2.35 -11.36 -12.95
C LYS A 49 1.00 -11.04 -13.58
N PHE A 50 0.90 -9.82 -14.12
CA PHE A 50 -0.24 -9.45 -14.92
C PHE A 50 -0.39 -10.40 -16.12
N ASP A 51 -1.60 -10.87 -16.28
CA ASP A 51 -2.04 -11.73 -17.37
C ASP A 51 -3.34 -11.15 -17.94
N PRO A 52 -3.34 -10.64 -19.18
CA PRO A 52 -4.52 -10.02 -19.79
C PRO A 52 -5.68 -10.99 -20.08
N GLN A 53 -5.44 -12.31 -20.06
CA GLN A 53 -6.51 -13.30 -20.23
C GLN A 53 -7.26 -13.55 -18.91
N LYS A 54 -6.55 -13.44 -17.79
CA LYS A 54 -7.09 -13.68 -16.45
C LYS A 54 -7.60 -12.41 -15.78
N HIS A 55 -6.87 -11.31 -15.94
CA HIS A 55 -7.10 -10.07 -15.20
C HIS A 55 -7.84 -9.05 -16.07
N ARG A 56 -8.81 -8.36 -15.46
CA ARG A 56 -9.56 -7.26 -16.08
C ARG A 56 -9.19 -5.96 -15.37
N PRO A 57 -8.13 -5.26 -15.81
CA PRO A 57 -7.71 -4.03 -15.17
C PRO A 57 -8.79 -2.96 -15.31
N GLY A 58 -9.02 -2.21 -14.22
CA GLY A 58 -9.87 -1.03 -14.23
C GLY A 58 -9.08 0.21 -14.65
N ILE A 59 -9.19 1.26 -13.85
CA ILE A 59 -8.39 2.47 -14.01
C ILE A 59 -7.02 2.23 -13.38
N ASP A 60 -5.96 2.61 -14.08
CA ASP A 60 -4.60 2.52 -13.57
C ASP A 60 -4.33 3.60 -12.52
N VAL A 61 -3.60 3.24 -11.47
CA VAL A 61 -3.21 4.17 -10.40
C VAL A 61 -1.77 4.59 -10.61
N LYS A 62 -1.54 5.90 -10.76
CA LYS A 62 -0.22 6.47 -11.03
C LYS A 62 0.59 6.71 -9.76
N ALA A 63 -0.07 7.20 -8.70
CA ALA A 63 0.63 7.55 -7.47
C ALA A 63 -0.28 7.48 -6.24
N ALA A 64 0.30 7.05 -5.12
CA ALA A 64 -0.25 7.33 -3.80
C ALA A 64 0.11 8.76 -3.41
N THR A 65 -0.87 9.53 -2.92
CA THR A 65 -0.66 10.94 -2.56
C THR A 65 -0.80 11.16 -1.06
N TYR A 66 -0.43 12.35 -0.60
CA TYR A 66 -0.69 12.81 0.78
C TYR A 66 -2.05 13.53 0.91
N ASN A 67 -2.83 13.63 -0.17
CA ASN A 67 -4.13 14.30 -0.12
C ASN A 67 -5.11 13.47 0.71
N TRP A 68 -5.65 14.07 1.77
CA TRP A 68 -6.62 13.45 2.68
C TRP A 68 -6.12 12.14 3.30
N VAL A 69 -4.80 12.03 3.51
CA VAL A 69 -4.21 10.89 4.19
C VAL A 69 -4.66 10.86 5.65
N LYS A 70 -5.01 9.67 6.14
CA LYS A 70 -5.41 9.45 7.53
C LYS A 70 -5.08 8.02 7.94
N VAL A 71 -4.42 7.84 9.08
CA VAL A 71 -4.26 6.53 9.73
C VAL A 71 -4.64 6.65 11.20
N GLU A 72 -5.76 6.04 11.59
CA GLU A 72 -6.29 6.20 12.95
C GLU A 72 -6.99 4.94 13.45
N LYS A 73 -7.10 4.84 14.78
CA LYS A 73 -7.91 3.80 15.41
C LYS A 73 -9.35 4.29 15.53
N ARG A 74 -10.30 3.53 14.99
CA ARG A 74 -11.74 3.82 14.99
C ARG A 74 -12.55 2.58 15.38
N ASP A 75 -13.40 2.72 16.39
CA ASP A 75 -14.35 1.67 16.83
C ASP A 75 -13.69 0.29 17.07
N GLY A 76 -12.49 0.30 17.67
CA GLY A 76 -11.71 -0.92 17.94
C GLY A 76 -10.92 -1.47 16.74
N SER A 77 -11.07 -0.89 15.56
CA SER A 77 -10.36 -1.22 14.33
C SER A 77 -9.39 -0.11 13.90
N TRP A 78 -8.53 -0.38 12.92
CA TRP A 78 -7.69 0.64 12.30
C TRP A 78 -8.25 1.02 10.92
N LEU A 79 -8.26 2.32 10.63
CA LEU A 79 -8.61 2.88 9.33
C LEU A 79 -7.37 3.55 8.74
N ALA A 80 -7.03 3.21 7.50
CA ALA A 80 -6.04 3.89 6.68
C ALA A 80 -6.68 4.32 5.37
N GLN A 81 -6.53 5.59 4.98
CA GLN A 81 -7.09 6.14 3.74
C GLN A 81 -6.18 7.20 3.13
N THR A 82 -6.25 7.35 1.81
CA THR A 82 -5.68 8.46 1.05
C THR A 82 -6.35 8.57 -0.31
N VAL A 83 -6.19 9.70 -0.99
CA VAL A 83 -6.55 9.86 -2.41
C VAL A 83 -5.37 9.40 -3.28
N VAL A 84 -5.68 8.67 -4.35
CA VAL A 84 -4.72 8.24 -5.36
C VAL A 84 -4.90 9.04 -6.65
N ASP A 85 -3.81 9.21 -7.39
CA ASP A 85 -3.84 9.77 -8.76
C ASP A 85 -4.07 8.64 -9.78
N VAL A 86 -4.91 8.90 -10.77
CA VAL A 86 -5.35 7.94 -11.80
C VAL A 86 -5.18 8.47 -13.21
#